data_AF-A0A935S7Y5-F1
#
_entry.id   AF-A0A935S7Y5-F1
#
_cell.length_a   1.000
_cell.length_b   1.000
_cell.length_c   1.000
_cell.angle_alpha   90.00
_cell.angle_beta   90.00
_cell.angle_gamma   90.00
#
_symmetry.space_group_name_H-M   'P 1'
#
loop_
_entity.id
_entity.type
_entity.pdbx_description
1 polymer ?
#
loop_
_entity_poly.entity_id
_entity_poly.type
_entity_poly.pdbx_seq_one_letter_code
_entity_poly.pdbx_strand_id
1 'polypeptide(L)'
;MLLSRKYLLLLLLGVCVRVNAQYFRSARVKTFQVKSDTLKLDSLSLIKESVSITYFAAADSLKKPEINYPLHALIFKSGRPDSILVSYRVFPFNFEQLYFHKDASQLYTDLSMPDRPFTIKYDKNNYSSSLLKNDGLNKNGNISRGISVGNNQDAVLNSNLNLQVSGKLTPEIDILMAATDNNIPFQADGTTAQLQEFDKVFVQLNNESTKLVVGDYQLSRPQNSYFMNFYKRAQGISLDNVYLDSTNNKPVTFKTQVAGAISRGKFSRMVFFGIENNQGPYRLRGADNEPFIIVLSGTEKIYIDGKLLLRGQENDYIIDYNTGELTFTARQQITKDKRIVAEFQYAERNYARSLFLFSEEIQGKKAKAYFNFFSEQDNKNRALQQSLTQEQKLELARVGDTLEKHTQVAQHFQHLIIVMCSI
;
A
#
# COMPACT_ATOMS: atom_id res chain seq x y z
N MET A 1 -9.14 22.54 22.32
CA MET A 1 -9.70 21.91 23.54
C MET A 1 -8.85 20.68 23.86
N LEU A 2 -7.67 20.92 24.45
CA LEU A 2 -6.65 19.90 24.74
C LEU A 2 -6.92 19.31 26.12
N LEU A 3 -7.78 18.29 26.18
CA LEU A 3 -7.95 17.50 27.40
C LEU A 3 -6.70 16.63 27.56
N SER A 4 -5.86 16.96 28.54
CA SER A 4 -4.54 16.35 28.69
C SER A 4 -4.64 14.85 28.99
N ARG A 5 -3.77 14.07 28.35
CA ARG A 5 -3.59 12.60 28.49
C ARG A 5 -3.52 12.12 29.96
N LYS A 6 -3.19 13.00 30.91
CA LYS A 6 -3.12 12.71 32.34
C LYS A 6 -4.49 12.44 32.97
N TYR A 7 -5.56 13.10 32.48
CA TYR A 7 -6.91 12.89 32.99
C TYR A 7 -7.55 11.59 32.46
N LEU A 8 -7.19 11.15 31.26
CA LEU A 8 -7.65 9.86 30.73
C LEU A 8 -7.08 8.68 31.57
N LEU A 9 -5.84 8.82 32.05
CA LEU A 9 -5.19 7.81 32.89
C LEU A 9 -5.78 7.77 34.31
N LEU A 10 -6.20 8.93 34.83
CA LEU A 10 -6.95 9.04 36.10
C LEU A 10 -8.39 8.53 35.98
N LEU A 11 -9.02 8.69 34.82
CA LEU A 11 -10.36 8.14 34.55
C LEU A 11 -10.33 6.61 34.39
N LEU A 12 -9.21 6.04 33.92
CA LEU A 12 -9.01 4.59 33.83
C LEU A 12 -8.72 3.94 35.20
N LEU A 13 -8.12 4.67 36.14
CA LEU A 13 -7.88 4.23 37.52
C LEU A 13 -9.10 4.40 38.44
N GLY A 14 -10.08 5.22 38.06
CA GLY A 14 -11.31 5.49 38.83
C GLY A 14 -12.41 4.44 38.67
N VAL A 15 -12.29 3.52 37.70
CA VAL A 15 -13.20 2.37 37.60
C VAL A 15 -12.76 1.34 38.63
N CYS A 16 -13.27 1.49 39.86
CA CYS A 16 -13.27 0.43 40.86
C CYS A 16 -14.00 -0.79 40.28
N VAL A 17 -13.25 -1.66 39.62
CA VAL A 17 -13.67 -3.03 39.36
C VAL A 17 -13.92 -3.63 40.73
N ARG A 18 -15.19 -3.83 41.07
CA ARG A 18 -15.56 -4.69 42.19
C ARG A 18 -15.11 -6.09 41.83
N VAL A 19 -13.89 -6.43 42.23
CA VAL A 19 -13.39 -7.80 42.22
C VAL A 19 -14.19 -8.53 43.29
N ASN A 20 -15.34 -9.08 42.89
CA ASN A 20 -15.97 -10.13 43.68
C ASN A 20 -14.99 -11.30 43.64
N ALA A 21 -14.20 -11.49 44.69
CA ALA A 21 -13.50 -12.74 44.92
C ALA A 21 -14.58 -13.83 45.02
N GLN A 22 -14.78 -14.58 43.94
CA GLN A 22 -15.63 -15.76 43.98
C GLN A 22 -14.95 -16.77 44.89
N TYR A 23 -15.43 -16.90 46.12
CA TYR A 23 -14.99 -17.94 47.03
C TYR A 23 -15.32 -19.30 46.41
N PHE A 24 -14.32 -19.97 45.86
CA PHE A 24 -14.48 -21.29 45.25
C PHE A 24 -14.85 -22.30 46.35
N ARG A 25 -16.08 -22.81 46.31
CA ARG A 25 -16.54 -23.87 47.21
C ARG A 25 -16.05 -25.22 46.69
N SER A 26 -15.01 -25.75 47.34
CA SER A 26 -14.41 -27.04 46.99
C SER A 26 -15.28 -28.23 47.38
N ALA A 27 -16.01 -28.16 48.50
CA ALA A 27 -16.89 -29.23 48.96
C ALA A 27 -18.26 -29.20 48.26
N ARG A 28 -18.70 -30.36 47.76
CA ARG A 28 -19.97 -30.58 47.08
C ARG A 28 -20.70 -31.76 47.70
N VAL A 29 -22.01 -31.62 47.89
CA VAL A 29 -22.90 -32.69 48.32
C VAL A 29 -24.06 -32.72 47.34
N LYS A 30 -24.24 -33.84 46.63
CA LYS A 30 -25.27 -33.97 45.60
C LYS A 30 -25.89 -35.37 45.64
N THR A 31 -27.18 -35.42 45.39
CA THR A 31 -27.91 -36.67 45.16
C THR A 31 -27.93 -36.98 43.68
N PHE A 32 -27.54 -38.20 43.31
CA PHE A 32 -27.53 -38.67 41.93
C PHE A 32 -28.44 -39.88 41.77
N GLN A 33 -29.18 -39.91 40.66
CA GLN A 33 -29.89 -41.11 40.19
C GLN A 33 -28.95 -41.92 39.27
N VAL A 34 -28.73 -43.19 39.56
CA VAL A 34 -27.75 -44.02 38.83
C VAL A 34 -28.43 -44.74 37.67
N LYS A 35 -28.56 -44.04 36.54
CA LYS A 35 -29.23 -44.58 35.34
C LYS A 35 -28.34 -45.50 34.51
N SER A 36 -27.02 -45.31 34.56
CA SER A 36 -26.01 -46.03 33.77
C SER A 36 -24.88 -46.56 34.64
N ASP A 37 -24.08 -47.48 34.10
CA ASP A 37 -22.94 -48.08 34.82
C ASP A 37 -21.86 -47.06 35.17
N THR A 38 -21.75 -45.97 34.39
CA THR A 38 -20.86 -44.85 34.70
C THR A 38 -21.68 -43.60 35.07
N LEU A 39 -21.36 -43.01 36.21
CA LEU A 39 -21.98 -41.79 36.72
C LEU A 39 -20.91 -40.69 36.87
N LYS A 40 -20.97 -39.65 36.04
CA LYS A 40 -20.09 -38.48 36.16
C LYS A 40 -20.51 -37.59 37.33
N LEU A 41 -19.58 -37.30 38.24
CA LEU A 41 -19.82 -36.50 39.45
C LEU A 41 -19.69 -35.00 39.18
N ASP A 42 -18.64 -34.58 38.48
CA ASP A 42 -18.37 -33.17 38.21
C ASP A 42 -17.59 -32.94 36.91
N SER A 43 -17.46 -31.67 36.53
CA SER A 43 -16.63 -31.18 35.41
C SER A 43 -15.20 -30.83 35.82
N LEU A 44 -14.96 -30.70 37.12
CA LEU A 44 -13.67 -30.35 37.74
C LEU A 44 -13.03 -31.60 38.35
N SER A 45 -11.69 -31.57 38.48
CA SER A 45 -10.95 -32.72 39.02
C SER A 45 -11.33 -33.01 40.47
N LEU A 46 -11.59 -34.28 40.76
CA LEU A 46 -11.92 -34.76 42.10
C LEU A 46 -10.67 -34.86 42.96
N ILE A 47 -10.75 -34.45 44.23
CA ILE A 47 -9.68 -34.66 45.20
C ILE A 47 -9.68 -36.13 45.60
N LYS A 48 -8.51 -36.79 45.48
CA LYS A 48 -8.32 -38.19 45.90
C LYS A 48 -8.76 -38.38 47.34
N GLU A 49 -9.44 -39.49 47.60
CA GLU A 49 -9.93 -39.91 48.93
C GLU A 49 -10.98 -38.98 49.57
N SER A 50 -11.45 -37.95 48.86
CA SER A 50 -12.48 -37.04 49.38
C SER A 50 -13.92 -37.50 49.14
N VAL A 51 -14.10 -38.55 48.33
CA VAL A 51 -15.42 -39.01 47.87
C VAL A 51 -15.99 -40.00 48.88
N SER A 52 -17.10 -39.65 49.52
CA SER A 52 -17.88 -40.52 50.40
C SER A 52 -19.28 -40.71 49.82
N ILE A 53 -19.76 -41.95 49.81
CA ILE A 53 -21.05 -42.34 49.24
C ILE A 53 -21.96 -42.83 50.36
N THR A 54 -23.16 -42.27 50.45
CA THR A 54 -24.22 -42.70 51.35
C THR A 54 -25.36 -43.29 50.52
N TYR A 55 -25.72 -44.53 50.84
CA TYR A 55 -26.83 -45.25 50.19
C TYR A 55 -28.11 -45.02 50.98
N PHE A 56 -29.24 -44.83 50.29
CA PHE A 56 -30.54 -44.67 50.95
C PHE A 56 -31.14 -46.01 51.41
N ALA A 57 -30.82 -47.12 50.72
CA ALA A 57 -31.26 -48.46 51.08
C ALA A 57 -30.09 -49.31 51.57
N ALA A 58 -30.29 -50.05 52.67
CA ALA A 58 -29.25 -50.92 53.24
C ALA A 58 -28.78 -52.02 52.26
N ALA A 59 -29.70 -52.56 51.44
CA ALA A 59 -29.41 -53.58 50.43
C ALA A 59 -28.46 -53.08 49.31
N ASP A 60 -28.43 -51.78 49.06
CA ASP A 60 -27.59 -51.18 48.01
C ASP A 60 -26.14 -50.94 48.48
N SER A 61 -25.86 -51.04 49.78
CA SER A 61 -24.50 -50.87 50.35
C SER A 61 -23.50 -51.95 49.90
N LEU A 62 -23.99 -53.06 49.36
CA LEU A 62 -23.18 -54.13 48.75
C LEU A 62 -22.70 -53.79 47.33
N LYS A 63 -23.31 -52.79 46.67
CA LYS A 63 -23.00 -52.37 45.30
C LYS A 63 -21.99 -51.21 45.31
N LYS A 64 -20.73 -51.52 45.65
CA LYS A 64 -19.65 -50.54 45.74
C LYS A 64 -19.13 -50.14 44.35
N PRO A 65 -19.14 -48.84 43.98
CA PRO A 65 -18.54 -48.39 42.74
C PRO A 65 -17.02 -48.25 42.87
N GLU A 66 -16.35 -48.34 41.73
CA GLU A 66 -14.95 -47.92 41.58
C GLU A 66 -14.89 -46.45 41.18
N ILE A 67 -14.02 -45.67 41.82
CA ILE A 67 -13.86 -44.24 41.52
C ILE A 67 -12.81 -44.08 40.44
N ASN A 68 -13.23 -43.61 39.26
CA ASN A 68 -12.32 -43.23 38.18
C ASN A 68 -12.04 -41.73 38.25
N TYR A 69 -10.92 -41.37 38.89
CA TYR A 69 -10.51 -39.98 39.04
C TYR A 69 -10.30 -39.25 37.70
N PRO A 70 -9.63 -39.83 36.69
CA PRO A 70 -9.48 -39.16 35.39
C PRO A 70 -10.79 -38.82 34.66
N LEU A 71 -11.81 -39.68 34.80
CA LEU A 71 -13.13 -39.46 34.20
C LEU A 71 -14.08 -38.65 35.08
N HIS A 72 -13.65 -38.27 36.30
CA HIS A 72 -14.47 -37.64 37.34
C HIS A 72 -15.76 -38.41 37.62
N ALA A 73 -15.71 -39.75 37.58
CA ALA A 73 -16.89 -40.61 37.55
C ALA A 73 -16.82 -41.82 38.49
N LEU A 74 -17.99 -42.31 38.91
CA LEU A 74 -18.19 -43.58 39.61
C LEU A 74 -18.59 -44.66 38.61
N ILE A 75 -17.93 -45.82 38.66
CA ILE A 75 -18.18 -46.96 37.78
C ILE A 75 -18.74 -48.12 38.61
N PHE A 76 -19.98 -48.52 38.32
CA PHE A 76 -20.67 -49.63 38.96
C PHE A 76 -20.51 -50.91 38.12
N LYS A 77 -19.70 -51.86 38.60
CA LYS A 77 -19.41 -53.12 37.91
C LYS A 77 -20.44 -54.24 38.18
N SER A 78 -21.06 -54.25 39.36
CA SER A 78 -21.90 -55.36 39.82
C SER A 78 -23.20 -54.88 40.48
N GLY A 79 -24.11 -54.36 39.65
CA GLY A 79 -25.43 -53.86 40.07
C GLY A 79 -25.43 -52.38 40.43
N ARG A 80 -26.56 -51.70 40.16
CA ARG A 80 -26.75 -50.26 40.39
C ARG A 80 -27.73 -50.00 41.54
N PRO A 81 -27.44 -49.05 42.43
CA PRO A 81 -28.45 -48.47 43.33
C PRO A 81 -29.39 -47.55 42.54
N ASP A 82 -30.60 -47.28 43.02
CA ASP A 82 -31.51 -46.35 42.34
C ASP A 82 -31.05 -44.89 42.50
N SER A 83 -30.77 -44.50 43.75
CA SER A 83 -30.24 -43.17 44.09
C SER A 83 -29.14 -43.26 45.14
N ILE A 84 -28.17 -42.35 45.06
CA ILE A 84 -27.05 -42.22 46.02
C ILE A 84 -26.82 -40.76 46.39
N LEU A 85 -26.42 -40.52 47.63
CA LEU A 85 -25.91 -39.23 48.06
C LEU A 85 -24.39 -39.28 48.06
N VAL A 86 -23.75 -38.39 47.31
CA VAL A 86 -22.28 -38.33 47.20
C VAL A 86 -21.80 -37.00 47.75
N SER A 87 -20.91 -37.07 48.73
CA SER A 87 -20.14 -35.92 49.23
C SER A 87 -18.71 -36.04 48.74
N TYR A 88 -18.20 -35.00 48.08
CA TYR A 88 -16.88 -35.00 47.45
C TYR A 88 -16.28 -33.60 47.41
N ARG A 89 -14.95 -33.51 47.25
CA ARG A 89 -14.25 -32.23 47.02
C ARG A 89 -13.66 -32.16 45.62
N VAL A 90 -13.66 -30.96 45.04
CA VAL A 90 -13.10 -30.66 43.72
C VAL A 90 -11.99 -29.62 43.80
N PHE A 91 -11.05 -29.71 42.85
CA PHE A 91 -10.09 -28.65 42.56
C PHE A 91 -10.75 -27.52 41.76
N PRO A 92 -10.21 -26.28 41.80
CA PRO A 92 -10.72 -25.15 41.02
C PRO A 92 -10.41 -25.23 39.51
N PHE A 93 -9.76 -26.30 39.06
CA PHE A 93 -9.40 -26.55 37.66
C PHE A 93 -9.58 -28.04 37.33
N ASN A 94 -9.63 -28.35 36.03
CA ASN A 94 -9.65 -29.71 35.51
C ASN A 94 -8.24 -30.07 34.99
N PHE A 95 -7.52 -30.92 35.72
CA PHE A 95 -6.18 -31.42 35.37
C PHE A 95 -6.16 -32.35 34.16
N GLU A 96 -7.29 -32.99 33.86
CA GLU A 96 -7.43 -33.93 32.77
C GLU A 96 -7.88 -33.26 31.47
N GLN A 97 -8.19 -31.96 31.52
CA GLN A 97 -8.46 -31.16 30.34
C GLN A 97 -7.14 -30.85 29.62
N LEU A 98 -6.98 -31.45 28.45
CA LEU A 98 -5.85 -31.17 27.57
C LEU A 98 -6.12 -29.85 26.81
N TYR A 99 -5.16 -28.94 26.86
CA TYR A 99 -5.19 -27.68 26.11
C TYR A 99 -4.22 -27.76 24.95
N PHE A 100 -4.73 -27.56 23.74
CA PHE A 100 -3.92 -27.54 22.53
C PHE A 100 -4.17 -26.25 21.77
N HIS A 101 -3.09 -25.57 21.37
CA HIS A 101 -3.17 -24.39 20.51
C HIS A 101 -3.46 -24.76 19.04
N LYS A 102 -3.10 -26.00 18.64
CA LYS A 102 -3.32 -26.56 17.31
C LYS A 102 -3.91 -27.96 17.46
N ASP A 103 -4.83 -28.32 16.57
CA ASP A 103 -5.45 -29.64 16.59
C ASP A 103 -4.45 -30.71 16.13
N ALA A 104 -4.22 -31.72 16.97
CA ALA A 104 -3.31 -32.84 16.68
C ALA A 104 -3.81 -33.69 15.51
N SER A 105 -5.10 -33.64 15.17
CA SER A 105 -5.65 -34.28 13.96
C SER A 105 -5.08 -33.71 12.65
N GLN A 106 -4.47 -32.52 12.69
CA GLN A 106 -3.83 -31.87 11.54
C GLN A 106 -2.39 -32.34 11.31
N LEU A 107 -1.85 -33.17 12.19
CA LEU A 107 -0.54 -33.79 12.01
C LEU A 107 -0.66 -34.93 10.98
N TYR A 108 0.37 -35.07 10.15
CA TYR A 108 0.44 -36.14 9.15
C TYR A 108 0.56 -37.49 9.87
N THR A 109 -0.23 -38.49 9.46
CA THR A 109 -0.16 -39.87 10.01
C THR A 109 0.74 -40.78 9.18
N ASP A 110 1.50 -40.23 8.24
CA ASP A 110 2.41 -40.98 7.37
C ASP A 110 3.75 -41.20 8.09
N LEU A 111 3.98 -42.45 8.49
CA LEU A 111 5.18 -42.89 9.22
C LEU A 111 6.38 -43.16 8.30
N SER A 112 6.24 -42.94 6.98
CA SER A 112 7.30 -43.24 5.99
C SER A 112 8.42 -42.20 5.92
N MET A 113 8.27 -41.03 6.56
CA MET A 113 9.33 -40.00 6.67
C MET A 113 9.61 -39.65 8.14
N PRO A 114 10.51 -40.38 8.82
CA PRO A 114 10.76 -40.24 10.27
C PRO A 114 11.41 -38.90 10.68
N ASP A 115 12.10 -38.22 9.76
CA ASP A 115 12.96 -37.09 10.10
C ASP A 115 12.24 -35.74 10.24
N ARG A 116 10.94 -35.64 9.92
CA ARG A 116 10.19 -34.37 9.97
C ARG A 116 8.74 -34.53 10.46
N PRO A 117 8.51 -34.87 11.74
CA PRO A 117 7.17 -35.13 12.30
C PRO A 117 6.28 -33.88 12.46
N PHE A 118 6.75 -32.67 12.12
CA PHE A 118 6.03 -31.40 12.34
C PHE A 118 5.61 -30.68 11.04
N THR A 119 5.48 -31.38 9.91
CA THR A 119 4.91 -30.76 8.71
C THR A 119 3.39 -30.65 8.83
N ILE A 120 2.89 -29.41 8.85
CA ILE A 120 1.46 -29.10 8.86
C ILE A 120 0.84 -29.67 7.58
N LYS A 121 -0.21 -30.48 7.71
CA LYS A 121 -0.99 -30.94 6.57
C LYS A 121 -1.71 -29.73 5.98
N TYR A 122 -1.19 -29.19 4.87
CA TYR A 122 -1.89 -28.15 4.12
C TYR A 122 -3.12 -28.79 3.48
N ASP A 123 -4.29 -28.48 4.04
CA ASP A 123 -5.56 -28.91 3.49
C ASP A 123 -5.78 -28.16 2.15
N LYS A 124 -5.37 -28.79 1.04
CA LYS A 124 -5.51 -28.24 -0.32
C LYS A 124 -6.96 -27.88 -0.66
N ASN A 125 -7.94 -28.37 0.10
CA ASN A 125 -9.36 -28.21 -0.16
C ASN A 125 -10.00 -26.96 0.49
N ASN A 126 -9.30 -26.23 1.36
CA ASN A 126 -9.81 -25.01 1.99
C ASN A 126 -9.42 -23.70 1.27
N TYR A 127 -8.84 -23.77 0.06
CA TYR A 127 -8.71 -22.61 -0.84
C TYR A 127 -9.98 -22.32 -1.66
N SER A 128 -11.12 -22.92 -1.31
CA SER A 128 -12.41 -22.70 -1.97
C SER A 128 -13.26 -21.60 -1.33
N SER A 129 -12.77 -20.89 -0.31
CA SER A 129 -13.28 -19.58 0.12
C SER A 129 -12.37 -18.45 -0.40
N SER A 130 -12.02 -18.50 -1.69
CA SER A 130 -11.53 -17.31 -2.38
C SER A 130 -12.69 -16.34 -2.50
N LEU A 131 -12.62 -15.21 -1.79
CA LEU A 131 -13.51 -14.05 -1.94
C LEU A 131 -13.52 -13.49 -3.38
N LEU A 132 -12.72 -14.04 -4.29
CA LEU A 132 -12.87 -13.92 -5.74
C LEU A 132 -12.86 -15.32 -6.36
N LYS A 133 -14.02 -15.86 -6.73
CA LYS A 133 -14.08 -16.99 -7.68
C LYS A 133 -13.39 -16.53 -8.97
N ASN A 134 -12.46 -17.35 -9.43
CA ASN A 134 -11.54 -17.10 -10.54
C ASN A 134 -12.30 -17.21 -11.88
N ASP A 135 -13.11 -16.21 -12.19
CA ASP A 135 -13.94 -16.12 -13.41
C ASP A 135 -13.22 -15.29 -14.48
N GLY A 136 -12.12 -15.82 -15.04
CA GLY A 136 -11.45 -15.19 -16.19
C GLY A 136 -10.35 -14.16 -15.87
N LEU A 137 -9.90 -14.07 -14.61
CA LEU A 137 -8.77 -13.21 -14.20
C LEU A 137 -7.45 -13.99 -14.18
N ASN A 138 -6.46 -13.52 -14.94
CA ASN A 138 -5.09 -14.00 -14.93
C ASN A 138 -4.24 -13.12 -14.01
N LYS A 139 -3.62 -13.74 -12.99
CA LYS A 139 -2.74 -13.08 -12.03
C LYS A 139 -1.31 -13.56 -12.28
N ASN A 140 -0.41 -12.63 -12.56
CA ASN A 140 1.01 -12.88 -12.73
C ASN A 140 1.86 -12.06 -11.76
N GLY A 141 3.00 -12.60 -11.35
CA GLY A 141 3.97 -11.92 -10.49
C GLY A 141 4.00 -12.43 -9.04
N ASN A 142 4.70 -11.71 -8.18
CA ASN A 142 4.95 -12.09 -6.80
C ASN A 142 4.70 -10.93 -5.82
N ILE A 143 4.40 -11.31 -4.58
CA ILE A 143 4.31 -10.40 -3.44
C ILE A 143 5.18 -11.05 -2.36
N SER A 144 6.31 -10.42 -2.04
CA SER A 144 7.23 -10.92 -1.01
C SER A 144 7.36 -9.89 0.11
N ARG A 145 7.27 -10.37 1.35
CA ARG A 145 7.44 -9.57 2.57
C ARG A 145 8.36 -10.35 3.49
N GLY A 146 9.60 -9.90 3.62
CA GLY A 146 10.62 -10.48 4.50
C GLY A 146 10.90 -9.55 5.67
N ILE A 147 11.09 -10.12 6.86
CA ILE A 147 11.59 -9.40 8.02
C ILE A 147 13.01 -9.88 8.28
N SER A 148 13.96 -8.97 8.25
CA SER A 148 15.37 -9.24 8.53
C SER A 148 15.71 -8.73 9.91
N VAL A 149 16.21 -9.61 10.79
CA VAL A 149 16.63 -9.27 12.16
C VAL A 149 18.11 -9.62 12.29
N GLY A 150 18.93 -8.64 12.65
CA GLY A 150 20.37 -8.79 12.83
C GLY A 150 20.79 -8.66 14.30
N ASN A 151 21.87 -9.32 14.67
CA ASN A 151 22.48 -9.19 16.00
C ASN A 151 23.13 -7.79 16.09
N ASN A 152 22.42 -6.80 16.65
CA ASN A 152 22.72 -5.35 16.69
C ASN A 152 22.15 -4.47 15.56
N GLN A 153 21.06 -4.87 14.88
CA GLN A 153 20.31 -3.97 14.00
C GLN A 153 18.81 -4.06 14.28
N ASP A 154 18.10 -2.94 14.11
CA ASP A 154 16.64 -2.93 14.16
C ASP A 154 16.05 -3.85 13.08
N ALA A 155 14.86 -4.41 13.35
CA ALA A 155 14.18 -5.27 12.40
C ALA A 155 13.80 -4.48 11.14
N VAL A 156 14.33 -4.89 9.99
CA VAL A 156 14.03 -4.26 8.70
C VAL A 156 12.97 -5.07 7.96
N LEU A 157 11.88 -4.41 7.57
CA LEU A 157 10.86 -5.00 6.69
C LEU A 157 11.26 -4.75 5.24
N ASN A 158 11.61 -5.82 4.53
CA ASN A 158 11.87 -5.82 3.09
C ASN A 158 10.62 -6.27 2.36
N SER A 159 10.02 -5.39 1.55
CA SER A 159 8.85 -5.72 0.72
C SER A 159 9.24 -5.58 -0.75
N ASN A 160 8.90 -6.56 -1.56
CA ASN A 160 8.99 -6.48 -3.01
C ASN A 160 7.63 -6.88 -3.58
N LEU A 161 7.07 -6.00 -4.40
CA LEU A 161 5.77 -6.15 -5.03
C LEU A 161 5.97 -6.04 -6.54
N ASN A 162 5.70 -7.13 -7.25
CA ASN A 162 5.54 -7.10 -8.69
C ASN A 162 4.31 -7.91 -9.05
N LEU A 163 3.18 -7.23 -9.17
CA LEU A 163 1.89 -7.86 -9.41
C LEU A 163 1.24 -7.29 -10.66
N GLN A 164 0.84 -8.18 -11.56
CA GLN A 164 0.05 -7.86 -12.75
C GLN A 164 -1.21 -8.71 -12.73
N VAL A 165 -2.36 -8.08 -12.95
CA VAL A 165 -3.64 -8.76 -13.02
C VAL A 165 -4.34 -8.32 -14.30
N SER A 166 -4.78 -9.27 -15.11
CA SER A 166 -5.46 -9.00 -16.37
C SER A 166 -6.58 -10.00 -16.61
N GLY A 167 -7.71 -9.58 -17.13
CA GLY A 167 -8.78 -10.50 -17.52
C GLY A 167 -10.14 -9.82 -17.56
N LYS A 168 -11.20 -10.62 -17.70
CA LYS A 168 -12.58 -10.12 -17.68
C LYS A 168 -13.06 -10.06 -16.23
N LEU A 169 -13.44 -8.88 -15.76
CA LEU A 169 -14.11 -8.69 -14.46
C LEU A 169 -15.61 -9.04 -14.59
N THR A 170 -16.19 -8.69 -15.73
CA THR A 170 -17.53 -9.09 -16.18
C THR A 170 -17.46 -9.35 -17.71
N PRO A 171 -18.49 -9.92 -18.35
CA PRO A 171 -18.46 -10.16 -19.81
C PRO A 171 -18.14 -8.90 -20.65
N GLU A 172 -18.52 -7.72 -20.15
CA GLU A 172 -18.39 -6.41 -20.80
C GLU A 172 -17.21 -5.58 -20.28
N ILE A 173 -16.60 -5.93 -19.15
CA ILE A 173 -15.54 -5.13 -18.51
C ILE A 173 -14.26 -5.94 -18.40
N ASP A 174 -13.23 -5.49 -19.10
CA ASP A 174 -11.86 -5.98 -18.97
C ASP A 174 -11.10 -5.15 -17.92
N ILE A 175 -10.33 -5.82 -17.07
CA ILE A 175 -9.43 -5.21 -16.09
C ILE A 175 -7.98 -5.47 -16.47
N LEU A 176 -7.15 -4.44 -16.34
CA LEU A 176 -5.69 -4.49 -16.40
C LEU A 176 -5.12 -3.71 -15.21
N MET A 177 -4.45 -4.38 -14.30
CA MET A 177 -3.81 -3.79 -13.15
C MET A 177 -2.32 -4.13 -13.17
N ALA A 178 -1.48 -3.14 -12.90
CA ALA A 178 -0.09 -3.35 -12.57
C ALA A 178 0.22 -2.59 -11.28
N ALA A 179 0.83 -3.28 -10.33
CA ALA A 179 1.37 -2.71 -9.12
C ALA A 179 2.79 -3.22 -8.95
N THR A 180 3.76 -2.33 -9.18
CA THR A 180 5.18 -2.60 -9.03
C THR A 180 5.79 -1.63 -8.03
N ASP A 181 6.57 -2.16 -7.10
CA ASP A 181 7.40 -1.44 -6.14
C ASP A 181 8.80 -2.05 -6.27
N ASN A 182 9.52 -1.60 -7.30
CA ASN A 182 10.81 -2.13 -7.71
C ASN A 182 11.88 -1.07 -7.44
N ASN A 183 12.44 -1.12 -6.23
CA ASN A 183 13.72 -0.49 -5.97
C ASN A 183 14.81 -1.40 -6.60
N ILE A 184 15.26 -1.11 -7.82
CA ILE A 184 16.37 -1.87 -8.43
C ILE A 184 17.68 -1.33 -7.83
N PRO A 185 18.41 -2.11 -7.01
CA PRO A 185 19.77 -1.73 -6.63
C PRO A 185 20.68 -2.09 -7.80
N PHE A 186 20.94 -1.16 -8.71
CA PHE A 186 22.09 -1.32 -9.60
C PHE A 186 23.25 -0.56 -8.96
N GLN A 187 24.24 -1.31 -8.47
CA GLN A 187 25.56 -0.77 -8.17
C GLN A 187 26.52 -1.26 -9.24
N ALA A 188 26.92 -0.34 -10.11
CA ALA A 188 28.15 -0.41 -10.87
C ALA A 188 28.79 0.98 -10.83
N ASP A 189 30.01 1.07 -10.31
CA ASP A 189 30.94 2.21 -10.39
C ASP A 189 30.50 3.58 -9.81
N GLY A 190 30.01 3.59 -8.56
CA GLY A 190 30.12 4.79 -7.72
C GLY A 190 28.97 5.79 -7.76
N THR A 191 27.86 5.49 -8.44
CA THR A 191 26.60 6.22 -8.28
C THR A 191 25.52 5.27 -7.76
N THR A 192 25.15 5.38 -6.48
CA THR A 192 23.93 4.76 -5.95
C THR A 192 22.72 5.50 -6.49
N ALA A 193 22.28 5.13 -7.70
CA ALA A 193 21.03 5.60 -8.25
C ALA A 193 19.89 4.70 -7.75
N GLN A 194 19.05 5.22 -6.85
CA GLN A 194 17.70 4.68 -6.69
C GLN A 194 16.89 5.10 -7.90
N LEU A 195 16.74 4.20 -8.87
CA LEU A 195 15.84 4.41 -9.99
C LEU A 195 14.42 3.98 -9.58
N GLN A 196 13.65 4.90 -8.98
CA GLN A 196 12.23 4.73 -8.60
C GLN A 196 11.26 4.73 -9.79
N GLU A 197 11.74 4.58 -11.02
CA GLU A 197 10.97 4.85 -12.23
C GLU A 197 10.25 3.63 -12.82
N PHE A 198 10.36 2.49 -12.15
CA PHE A 198 9.57 1.31 -12.45
C PHE A 198 8.40 1.13 -11.49
N ASP A 199 8.20 2.05 -10.55
CA ASP A 199 7.02 2.04 -9.68
C ASP A 199 5.83 2.57 -10.46
N LYS A 200 5.03 1.62 -10.96
CA LYS A 200 3.79 1.89 -11.68
C LYS A 200 2.68 1.20 -10.92
N VAL A 201 1.77 2.02 -10.41
CA VAL A 201 0.58 1.53 -9.74
C VAL A 201 -0.63 2.10 -10.45
N PHE A 202 -1.29 1.28 -11.26
CA PHE A 202 -2.51 1.67 -11.95
C PHE A 202 -3.48 0.50 -12.07
N VAL A 203 -4.75 0.86 -12.18
CA VAL A 203 -5.85 -0.03 -12.54
C VAL A 203 -6.55 0.60 -13.73
N GLN A 204 -6.65 -0.15 -14.82
CA GLN A 204 -7.36 0.22 -16.03
C GLN A 204 -8.57 -0.71 -16.19
N LEU A 205 -9.73 -0.12 -16.38
CA LEU A 205 -10.98 -0.80 -16.71
C LEU A 205 -11.38 -0.39 -18.11
N ASN A 206 -11.60 -1.36 -18.99
CA ASN A 206 -12.06 -1.12 -20.36
C ASN A 206 -13.43 -1.76 -20.56
N ASN A 207 -14.28 -1.06 -21.28
CA ASN A 207 -15.49 -1.54 -21.92
C ASN A 207 -15.39 -1.20 -23.42
N GLU A 208 -16.33 -1.64 -24.26
CA GLU A 208 -16.35 -1.40 -25.71
C GLU A 208 -16.23 0.09 -26.09
N SER A 209 -16.82 0.97 -25.29
CA SER A 209 -16.88 2.41 -25.53
C SER A 209 -16.14 3.25 -24.49
N THR A 210 -15.73 2.68 -23.35
CA THR A 210 -15.24 3.46 -22.21
C THR A 210 -13.97 2.87 -21.64
N LYS A 211 -12.97 3.70 -21.38
CA LYS A 211 -11.72 3.36 -20.71
C LYS A 211 -11.55 4.25 -19.49
N LEU A 212 -11.46 3.63 -18.32
CA LEU A 212 -11.21 4.29 -17.04
C LEU A 212 -9.84 3.85 -16.53
N VAL A 213 -8.96 4.80 -16.22
CA VAL A 213 -7.65 4.54 -15.62
C VAL A 213 -7.56 5.26 -14.28
N VAL A 214 -7.18 4.54 -13.24
CA VAL A 214 -6.98 5.04 -11.89
C VAL A 214 -5.56 4.74 -11.44
N GLY A 215 -4.87 5.72 -10.86
CA GLY A 215 -3.46 5.61 -10.47
C GLY A 215 -2.56 6.32 -11.45
N ASP A 216 -1.46 5.68 -11.84
CA ASP A 216 -0.45 6.28 -12.71
C ASP A 216 -0.81 6.15 -14.18
N TYR A 217 -0.90 7.28 -14.88
CA TYR A 217 -1.19 7.30 -16.32
C TYR A 217 -0.42 8.40 -17.03
N GLN A 218 -0.44 8.32 -18.36
CA GLN A 218 0.24 9.26 -19.24
C GLN A 218 -0.81 9.95 -20.09
N LEU A 219 -0.79 11.28 -20.06
CA LEU A 219 -1.59 12.10 -20.93
C LEU A 219 -0.74 12.57 -22.10
N SER A 220 -1.26 12.40 -23.31
CA SER A 220 -0.62 12.86 -24.54
C SER A 220 -1.54 13.83 -25.27
N ARG A 221 -0.96 14.62 -26.18
CA ARG A 221 -1.71 15.52 -27.07
C ARG A 221 -2.98 14.86 -27.63
N PRO A 222 -4.13 15.55 -27.63
CA PRO A 222 -5.30 15.09 -28.37
C PRO A 222 -4.94 14.92 -29.85
N GLN A 223 -5.35 13.81 -30.47
CA GLN A 223 -4.87 13.41 -31.81
C GLN A 223 -5.10 14.48 -32.89
N ASN A 224 -6.08 15.36 -32.70
CA ASN A 224 -6.50 16.37 -33.68
C ASN A 224 -6.30 17.81 -33.22
N SER A 225 -5.53 18.04 -32.15
CA SER A 225 -5.20 19.39 -31.72
C SER A 225 -3.96 19.91 -32.45
N TYR A 226 -4.11 21.03 -33.16
CA TYR A 226 -2.99 21.74 -33.80
C TYR A 226 -2.20 22.59 -32.80
N PHE A 227 -2.90 23.25 -31.87
CA PHE A 227 -2.29 24.21 -30.95
C PHE A 227 -1.90 23.60 -29.58
N MET A 228 -2.53 22.50 -29.17
CA MET A 228 -2.28 21.89 -27.86
C MET A 228 -1.39 20.65 -28.02
N ASN A 229 -0.10 20.81 -27.74
CA ASN A 229 0.86 19.72 -27.75
C ASN A 229 1.49 19.56 -26.37
N PHE A 230 1.22 18.44 -25.70
CA PHE A 230 1.81 18.12 -24.41
C PHE A 230 1.97 16.61 -24.25
N TYR A 231 2.87 16.23 -23.36
CA TYR A 231 3.03 14.88 -22.86
C TYR A 231 3.28 14.99 -21.37
N LYS A 232 2.43 14.41 -20.53
CA LYS A 232 2.46 14.58 -19.07
C LYS A 232 2.25 13.24 -18.38
N ARG A 233 3.12 12.93 -17.42
CA ARG A 233 2.90 11.83 -16.48
C ARG A 233 2.13 12.35 -15.28
N ALA A 234 1.04 11.69 -14.92
CA ALA A 234 0.15 12.15 -13.85
C ALA A 234 -0.38 10.96 -13.03
N GLN A 235 -0.76 11.24 -11.79
CA GLN A 235 -1.36 10.26 -10.89
C GLN A 235 -2.76 10.73 -10.47
N GLY A 236 -3.79 9.96 -10.77
CA GLY A 236 -5.18 10.34 -10.51
C GLY A 236 -6.17 9.47 -11.27
N ILE A 237 -7.16 10.10 -11.93
CA ILE A 237 -8.23 9.42 -12.64
C ILE A 237 -8.34 9.99 -14.07
N SER A 238 -8.43 9.09 -15.05
CA SER A 238 -8.67 9.41 -16.46
C SER A 238 -9.84 8.61 -16.99
N LEU A 239 -10.76 9.26 -17.68
CA LEU A 239 -11.91 8.66 -18.34
C LEU A 239 -11.88 9.04 -19.82
N ASP A 240 -11.83 8.04 -20.68
CA ASP A 240 -11.99 8.17 -22.13
C ASP A 240 -13.29 7.48 -22.53
N ASN A 241 -14.17 8.16 -23.25
CA ASN A 241 -15.41 7.61 -23.78
C ASN A 241 -15.50 7.88 -25.29
N VAL A 242 -15.90 6.86 -26.04
CA VAL A 242 -16.15 6.91 -27.48
C VAL A 242 -17.57 6.43 -27.73
N TYR A 243 -18.47 7.36 -28.02
CA TYR A 243 -19.86 7.10 -28.31
C TYR A 243 -20.14 7.25 -29.80
N LEU A 244 -20.82 6.26 -30.38
CA LEU A 244 -21.23 6.24 -31.78
C LEU A 244 -22.75 6.36 -31.88
N ASP A 245 -23.23 7.50 -32.39
CA ASP A 245 -24.64 7.69 -32.69
C ASP A 245 -24.90 7.39 -34.17
N SER A 246 -25.76 6.41 -34.44
CA SER A 246 -26.16 6.01 -35.80
C SER A 246 -27.66 6.23 -36.08
N THR A 247 -28.36 6.99 -35.24
CA THR A 247 -29.83 7.07 -35.24
C THR A 247 -30.41 7.70 -36.53
N ASN A 248 -29.63 8.47 -37.31
CA ASN A 248 -30.12 9.22 -38.48
C ASN A 248 -29.39 8.90 -39.82
N ASN A 249 -28.91 7.67 -40.03
CA ASN A 249 -28.18 7.26 -41.26
C ASN A 249 -26.90 8.08 -41.56
N LYS A 250 -26.46 8.86 -40.57
CA LYS A 250 -25.25 9.67 -40.55
C LYS A 250 -24.53 9.34 -39.24
N PRO A 251 -23.57 8.41 -39.23
CA PRO A 251 -22.76 8.14 -38.05
C PRO A 251 -22.09 9.44 -37.59
N VAL A 252 -22.30 9.77 -36.31
CA VAL A 252 -21.58 10.82 -35.60
C VAL A 252 -20.84 10.16 -34.45
N THR A 253 -19.53 10.37 -34.38
CA THR A 253 -18.68 9.86 -33.31
C THR A 253 -18.37 10.97 -32.34
N PHE A 254 -18.69 10.76 -31.07
CA PHE A 254 -18.33 11.62 -29.95
C PHE A 254 -17.18 10.97 -29.20
N LYS A 255 -16.09 11.70 -28.99
CA LYS A 255 -14.98 11.25 -28.15
C LYS A 255 -14.78 12.25 -27.03
N THR A 256 -15.07 11.81 -25.81
CA THR A 256 -14.92 12.60 -24.59
C THR A 256 -13.75 12.07 -23.80
N GLN A 257 -12.82 12.94 -23.42
CA GLN A 257 -11.72 12.62 -22.52
C GLN A 257 -11.76 13.60 -21.35
N VAL A 258 -11.79 13.05 -20.13
CA VAL A 258 -11.77 13.81 -18.88
C VAL A 258 -10.70 13.23 -17.98
N ALA A 259 -9.77 14.05 -17.50
CA ALA A 259 -8.74 13.59 -16.60
C ALA A 259 -8.50 14.58 -15.46
N GLY A 260 -8.37 14.07 -14.25
CA GLY A 260 -8.05 14.83 -13.05
C GLY A 260 -6.95 14.13 -12.27
N ALA A 261 -5.81 14.78 -12.09
CA ALA A 261 -4.65 14.16 -11.44
C ALA A 261 -3.72 15.17 -10.79
N ILE A 262 -2.70 14.63 -10.11
CA ILE A 262 -1.53 15.36 -9.70
C ILE A 262 -0.43 15.12 -10.74
N SER A 263 0.09 16.20 -11.31
CA SER A 263 1.21 16.20 -12.26
C SER A 263 2.49 15.76 -11.56
N ARG A 264 3.23 14.82 -12.15
CA ARG A 264 4.50 14.33 -11.59
C ARG A 264 5.72 15.22 -11.90
N GLY A 265 5.59 16.20 -12.80
CA GLY A 265 6.70 17.07 -13.16
C GLY A 265 6.37 18.29 -14.05
N LYS A 266 7.29 19.25 -14.05
CA LYS A 266 7.27 20.46 -14.89
C LYS A 266 8.09 20.22 -16.14
N PHE A 267 7.64 20.74 -17.28
CA PHE A 267 8.42 20.73 -18.51
C PHE A 267 9.36 21.93 -18.52
N SER A 268 10.63 21.72 -18.88
CA SER A 268 11.58 22.80 -19.18
C SER A 268 12.15 22.58 -20.57
N ARG A 269 12.36 23.69 -21.27
CA ARG A 269 13.12 23.73 -22.52
C ARG A 269 14.27 24.71 -22.32
N MET A 270 15.45 24.17 -22.05
CA MET A 270 16.66 24.94 -21.85
C MET A 270 17.44 25.03 -23.16
N VAL A 271 17.79 26.25 -23.57
CA VAL A 271 18.65 26.50 -24.73
C VAL A 271 19.95 27.09 -24.23
N PHE A 272 21.07 26.49 -24.60
CA PHE A 272 22.40 27.00 -24.26
C PHE A 272 23.39 26.71 -25.39
N PHE A 273 24.48 27.45 -25.42
CA PHE A 273 25.57 27.20 -26.35
C PHE A 273 26.60 26.29 -25.69
N GLY A 274 27.23 25.44 -26.50
CA GLY A 274 28.38 24.67 -26.05
C GLY A 274 29.51 25.57 -25.58
N ILE A 275 30.40 25.02 -24.76
CA ILE A 275 31.68 25.66 -24.43
C ILE A 275 32.76 24.85 -25.11
N GLU A 276 33.69 25.54 -25.78
CA GLU A 276 34.80 24.90 -26.49
C GLU A 276 35.66 24.09 -25.52
N ASN A 277 36.02 22.86 -25.91
CA ASN A 277 36.72 21.88 -25.07
C ASN A 277 35.99 21.47 -23.78
N ASN A 278 34.68 21.71 -23.67
CA ASN A 278 33.89 21.23 -22.54
C ASN A 278 32.79 20.26 -23.00
N GLN A 279 32.90 19.01 -22.59
CA GLN A 279 31.91 17.97 -22.90
C GLN A 279 30.81 17.86 -21.83
N GLY A 280 30.94 18.61 -20.73
CA GLY A 280 30.06 18.53 -19.57
C GLY A 280 30.86 18.31 -18.28
N PRO A 281 30.19 18.31 -17.12
CA PRO A 281 28.73 18.31 -16.96
C PRO A 281 28.09 19.68 -17.23
N TYR A 282 27.11 19.72 -18.13
CA TYR A 282 26.23 20.86 -18.35
C TYR A 282 25.02 20.74 -17.44
N ARG A 283 24.90 21.64 -16.46
CA ARG A 283 23.83 21.58 -15.49
C ARG A 283 22.52 22.15 -16.05
N LEU A 284 21.51 21.30 -16.13
CA LEU A 284 20.17 21.64 -16.54
C LEU A 284 19.45 22.41 -15.43
N ARG A 285 18.64 23.38 -15.83
CA ARG A 285 17.86 24.23 -14.91
C ARG A 285 16.38 24.12 -15.22
N GLY A 286 15.57 24.25 -14.19
CA GLY A 286 14.13 24.31 -14.36
C GLY A 286 13.69 25.56 -15.12
N ALA A 287 12.40 25.64 -15.44
CA ALA A 287 11.85 26.69 -16.27
C ALA A 287 11.78 28.04 -15.55
N ASP A 288 11.78 28.04 -14.21
CA ASP A 288 11.89 29.25 -13.38
C ASP A 288 13.33 29.44 -12.88
N ASN A 289 14.31 28.85 -13.58
CA ASN A 289 15.74 28.91 -13.29
C ASN A 289 16.11 28.21 -11.96
N GLU A 290 15.35 27.19 -11.57
CA GLU A 290 15.62 26.37 -10.40
C GLU A 290 16.96 25.62 -10.56
N PRO A 291 17.94 25.79 -9.66
CA PRO A 291 19.29 25.23 -9.81
C PRO A 291 19.41 23.75 -9.40
N PHE A 292 18.46 23.24 -8.61
CA PHE A 292 18.41 21.85 -8.15
C PHE A 292 17.10 21.24 -8.62
N ILE A 293 17.18 20.39 -9.63
CA ILE A 293 16.04 19.71 -10.23
C ILE A 293 16.34 18.22 -10.34
N ILE A 294 15.31 17.39 -10.19
CA ILE A 294 15.41 15.96 -10.48
C ILE A 294 14.74 15.73 -11.82
N VAL A 295 15.52 15.42 -12.85
CA VAL A 295 15.01 15.18 -14.20
C VAL A 295 14.31 13.83 -14.23
N LEU A 296 13.11 13.77 -14.82
CA LEU A 296 12.37 12.53 -15.03
C LEU A 296 12.99 11.79 -16.22
N SER A 297 13.43 10.55 -16.04
CA SER A 297 14.09 9.77 -17.08
C SER A 297 13.18 9.37 -18.22
N GLY A 298 13.80 9.33 -19.39
CA GLY A 298 13.16 9.05 -20.66
C GLY A 298 12.22 10.16 -21.11
N THR A 299 12.19 11.29 -20.41
CA THR A 299 11.45 12.49 -20.84
C THR A 299 12.35 13.47 -21.57
N GLU A 300 13.67 13.30 -21.44
CA GLU A 300 14.68 14.13 -22.06
C GLU A 300 14.76 13.93 -23.58
N LYS A 301 14.88 15.04 -24.29
CA LYS A 301 15.21 15.12 -25.70
C LYS A 301 16.27 16.19 -25.86
N ILE A 302 17.46 15.76 -26.25
CA ILE A 302 18.61 16.62 -26.45
C ILE A 302 18.81 16.81 -27.94
N TYR A 303 18.86 18.07 -28.37
CA TYR A 303 19.12 18.44 -29.75
C TYR A 303 20.39 19.26 -29.84
N ILE A 304 21.20 18.99 -30.86
CA ILE A 304 22.31 19.86 -31.27
C ILE A 304 22.00 20.33 -32.68
N ASP A 305 21.92 21.65 -32.88
CA ASP A 305 21.64 22.28 -34.17
C ASP A 305 20.39 21.70 -34.87
N GLY A 306 19.39 21.32 -34.06
CA GLY A 306 18.13 20.73 -34.52
C GLY A 306 18.14 19.20 -34.71
N LYS A 307 19.29 18.53 -34.62
CA LYS A 307 19.38 17.06 -34.68
C LYS A 307 19.17 16.44 -33.31
N LEU A 308 18.19 15.53 -33.20
CA LEU A 308 17.95 14.74 -31.98
C LEU A 308 19.10 13.77 -31.75
N LEU A 309 19.63 13.76 -30.54
CA LEU A 309 20.72 12.88 -30.10
C LEU A 309 20.19 11.61 -29.43
N LEU A 310 20.99 10.55 -29.47
CA LEU A 310 20.72 9.28 -28.80
C LEU A 310 21.42 9.19 -27.45
N ARG A 311 20.66 8.81 -26.42
CA ARG A 311 21.17 8.59 -25.06
C ARG A 311 21.98 7.30 -24.97
N GLY A 312 23.08 7.34 -24.23
CA GLY A 312 23.90 6.18 -23.86
C GLY A 312 25.38 6.51 -23.82
N GLN A 313 26.14 5.81 -22.97
CA GLN A 313 27.59 5.95 -22.90
C GLN A 313 28.28 5.59 -24.23
N GLU A 314 27.74 4.59 -24.91
CA GLU A 314 28.16 4.20 -26.26
C GLU A 314 27.48 5.04 -27.36
N ASN A 315 26.67 6.05 -27.02
CA ASN A 315 25.93 6.89 -27.97
C ASN A 315 26.40 8.35 -27.86
N ASP A 316 25.50 9.33 -27.97
CA ASP A 316 25.88 10.73 -28.12
C ASP A 316 26.00 11.49 -26.78
N TYR A 317 25.24 11.09 -25.75
CA TYR A 317 25.27 11.73 -24.44
C TYR A 317 24.81 10.82 -23.29
N ILE A 318 25.20 11.20 -22.08
CA ILE A 318 24.80 10.63 -20.79
C ILE A 318 24.17 11.76 -19.96
N ILE A 319 23.21 11.43 -19.09
CA ILE A 319 22.57 12.39 -18.19
C ILE A 319 22.49 11.78 -16.79
N ASP A 320 22.82 12.58 -15.77
CA ASP A 320 22.52 12.29 -14.38
C ASP A 320 21.17 12.93 -14.02
N TYR A 321 20.18 12.09 -13.75
CA TYR A 321 18.82 12.50 -13.44
C TYR A 321 18.67 13.18 -12.07
N ASN A 322 19.54 12.87 -11.11
CA ASN A 322 19.43 13.40 -9.74
C ASN A 322 20.03 14.80 -9.63
N THR A 323 21.15 15.03 -10.32
CA THR A 323 21.83 16.33 -10.35
C THR A 323 21.34 17.21 -11.51
N GLY A 324 20.69 16.61 -12.50
CA GLY A 324 20.28 17.28 -13.73
C GLY A 324 21.48 17.64 -14.61
N GLU A 325 22.53 16.82 -14.61
CA GLU A 325 23.78 17.11 -15.34
C GLU A 325 23.87 16.32 -16.64
N LEU A 326 24.09 17.02 -17.74
CA LEU A 326 24.22 16.47 -19.08
C LEU A 326 25.68 16.42 -19.53
N THR A 327 26.15 15.26 -19.98
CA THR A 327 27.52 15.07 -20.46
C THR A 327 27.50 14.45 -21.85
N PHE A 328 28.16 15.09 -22.81
CA PHE A 328 28.32 14.59 -24.16
C PHE A 328 29.48 13.62 -24.26
N THR A 329 29.34 12.60 -25.11
CA THR A 329 30.42 11.64 -25.35
C THR A 329 31.38 12.17 -26.41
N ALA A 330 32.53 11.51 -26.57
CA ALA A 330 33.49 11.84 -27.63
C ALA A 330 32.92 11.72 -29.05
N ARG A 331 31.77 11.03 -29.24
CA ARG A 331 31.08 10.96 -30.54
C ARG A 331 30.52 12.30 -30.98
N GLN A 332 30.31 13.21 -30.05
CA GLN A 332 29.74 14.51 -30.33
C GLN A 332 30.61 15.64 -29.78
N GLN A 333 31.55 16.13 -30.60
CA GLN A 333 32.45 17.21 -30.21
C GLN A 333 31.70 18.52 -29.99
N ILE A 334 31.63 19.02 -28.75
CA ILE A 334 31.01 20.29 -28.44
C ILE A 334 31.95 21.47 -28.73
N THR A 335 31.48 22.44 -29.50
CA THR A 335 32.14 23.71 -29.78
C THR A 335 31.25 24.87 -29.33
N LYS A 336 31.82 26.07 -29.24
CA LYS A 336 31.08 27.29 -28.84
C LYS A 336 29.93 27.66 -29.77
N ASP A 337 29.99 27.23 -31.04
CA ASP A 337 28.99 27.56 -32.06
C ASP A 337 27.81 26.59 -32.08
N LYS A 338 27.90 25.47 -31.34
CA LYS A 338 26.81 24.48 -31.27
C LYS A 338 25.70 24.97 -30.37
N ARG A 339 24.49 25.04 -30.92
CA ARG A 339 23.29 25.36 -30.16
C ARG A 339 22.68 24.07 -29.62
N ILE A 340 22.68 23.95 -28.30
CA ILE A 340 22.15 22.81 -27.58
C ILE A 340 20.75 23.16 -27.06
N VAL A 341 19.80 22.28 -27.31
CA VAL A 341 18.44 22.38 -26.77
C VAL A 341 18.16 21.14 -25.95
N ALA A 342 17.92 21.31 -24.66
CA ALA A 342 17.52 20.26 -23.75
C ALA A 342 16.04 20.45 -23.39
N GLU A 343 15.18 19.55 -23.87
CA GLU A 343 13.79 19.46 -23.48
C GLU A 343 13.63 18.31 -22.49
N PHE A 344 13.09 18.55 -21.30
CA PHE A 344 12.95 17.51 -20.28
C PHE A 344 11.83 17.84 -19.31
N GLN A 345 11.34 16.82 -18.60
CA GLN A 345 10.49 17.02 -17.42
C GLN A 345 11.30 16.87 -16.16
N TYR A 346 10.98 17.61 -15.13
CA TYR A 346 11.64 17.53 -13.82
C TYR A 346 10.63 17.62 -12.69
N ALA A 347 10.92 16.94 -11.59
CA ALA A 347 10.19 17.08 -10.35
C ALA A 347 10.82 18.22 -9.53
N GLU A 348 9.97 19.13 -9.07
CA GLU A 348 10.33 20.14 -8.08
C GLU A 348 9.93 19.64 -6.69
N ARG A 349 10.79 19.82 -5.68
CA ARG A 349 10.52 19.33 -4.31
C ARG A 349 9.49 20.15 -3.52
N ASN A 350 8.88 21.17 -4.12
CA ASN A 350 8.18 22.19 -3.35
C ASN A 350 6.64 22.03 -3.35
N TYR A 351 6.01 21.74 -4.49
CA TYR A 351 4.54 21.69 -4.59
C TYR A 351 4.02 20.59 -5.52
N ALA A 352 2.99 19.88 -5.07
CA ALA A 352 2.18 19.04 -5.95
C ALA A 352 1.31 19.92 -6.85
N ARG A 353 1.12 19.57 -8.12
CA ARG A 353 0.29 20.36 -9.05
C ARG A 353 -0.95 19.59 -9.46
N SER A 354 -2.12 20.18 -9.28
CA SER A 354 -3.36 19.63 -9.82
C SER A 354 -3.42 19.88 -11.32
N LEU A 355 -3.77 18.84 -12.07
CA LEU A 355 -3.97 18.82 -13.50
C LEU A 355 -5.42 18.46 -13.79
N PHE A 356 -6.05 19.24 -14.65
CA PHE A 356 -7.38 18.96 -15.19
C PHE A 356 -7.35 19.07 -16.72
N LEU A 357 -7.87 18.04 -17.39
CA LEU A 357 -8.00 17.96 -18.84
C LEU A 357 -9.45 17.62 -19.18
N PHE A 358 -10.01 18.35 -20.13
CA PHE A 358 -11.28 18.06 -20.76
C PHE A 358 -11.12 18.21 -22.28
N SER A 359 -11.43 17.17 -23.04
CA SER A 359 -11.35 17.16 -24.49
C SER A 359 -12.61 16.51 -25.06
N GLU A 360 -13.30 17.23 -25.93
CA GLU A 360 -14.48 16.77 -26.64
C GLU A 360 -14.23 16.86 -28.14
N GLU A 361 -14.35 15.75 -28.85
CA GLU A 361 -14.24 15.68 -30.30
C GLU A 361 -15.54 15.13 -30.90
N ILE A 362 -16.14 15.92 -31.81
CA ILE A 362 -17.35 15.55 -32.55
C ILE A 362 -16.95 15.36 -34.01
N GLN A 363 -17.02 14.12 -34.47
CA GLN A 363 -16.71 13.75 -35.86
C GLN A 363 -18.00 13.38 -36.61
N GLY A 364 -18.39 14.23 -37.56
CA GLY A 364 -19.44 13.94 -38.54
C GLY A 364 -18.86 13.61 -39.92
N LYS A 365 -19.73 13.29 -40.89
CA LYS A 365 -19.33 12.90 -42.26
C LYS A 365 -18.55 13.98 -43.04
N LYS A 366 -18.87 15.26 -42.82
CA LYS A 366 -18.32 16.40 -43.60
C LYS A 366 -17.62 17.46 -42.74
N ALA A 367 -17.76 17.37 -41.43
CA ALA A 367 -17.25 18.35 -40.49
C ALA A 367 -16.74 17.63 -39.25
N LYS A 368 -15.67 18.19 -38.68
CA LYS A 368 -15.09 17.75 -37.43
C LYS A 368 -14.93 18.99 -36.55
N ALA A 369 -15.50 18.93 -35.35
CA ALA A 369 -15.34 19.96 -34.33
C ALA A 369 -14.61 19.35 -33.14
N TYR A 370 -13.79 20.16 -32.46
CA TYR A 370 -13.12 19.74 -31.24
C TYR A 370 -13.02 20.90 -30.28
N PHE A 371 -13.09 20.60 -28.99
CA PHE A 371 -12.92 21.54 -27.91
C PHE A 371 -11.97 20.92 -26.88
N ASN A 372 -10.88 21.61 -26.57
CA ASN A 372 -9.87 21.14 -25.63
C ASN A 372 -9.66 22.19 -24.54
N PHE A 373 -9.75 21.79 -23.29
CA PHE A 373 -9.47 22.60 -22.10
C PHE A 373 -8.43 21.88 -21.24
N PHE A 374 -7.35 22.58 -20.91
CA PHE A 374 -6.27 22.08 -20.07
C PHE A 374 -5.92 23.12 -19.02
N SER A 375 -5.83 22.69 -17.76
CA SER A 375 -5.45 23.53 -16.63
C SER A 375 -4.48 22.78 -15.73
N GLU A 376 -3.39 23.43 -15.34
CA GLU A 376 -2.43 22.95 -14.36
C GLU A 376 -2.20 24.06 -13.33
N GLN A 377 -2.36 23.75 -12.04
CA GLN A 377 -2.25 24.73 -10.95
C GLN A 377 -1.46 24.14 -9.77
N ASP A 378 -0.66 24.98 -9.11
CA ASP A 378 0.08 24.61 -7.91
C ASP A 378 -0.87 24.40 -6.72
N ASN A 379 -0.68 23.29 -5.99
CA ASN A 379 -1.40 23.05 -4.76
C ASN A 379 -0.80 23.87 -3.62
N LYS A 380 -1.34 25.07 -3.41
CA LYS A 380 -0.93 26.02 -2.35
C LYS A 380 -1.01 25.45 -0.92
N ASN A 381 -1.75 24.34 -0.73
CA ASN A 381 -2.02 23.74 0.59
C ASN A 381 -1.20 22.48 0.91
N ARG A 382 -0.36 21.99 -0.02
CA ARG A 382 0.53 20.84 0.22
C ARG A 382 1.97 21.17 -0.20
N ALA A 383 2.62 22.03 0.58
CA ALA A 383 4.06 22.20 0.50
C ALA A 383 4.74 20.89 0.95
N LEU A 384 5.57 20.29 0.10
CA LEU A 384 6.18 18.99 0.39
C LEU A 384 7.29 19.07 1.46
N GLN A 385 7.95 20.22 1.62
CA GLN A 385 9.09 20.38 2.54
C GLN A 385 9.11 21.69 3.36
N GLN A 386 8.22 22.65 3.08
CA GLN A 386 8.19 23.94 3.79
C GLN A 386 6.91 24.10 4.62
N SER A 387 7.05 24.25 5.93
CA SER A 387 5.97 24.70 6.79
C SER A 387 5.97 26.22 6.85
N LEU A 388 5.06 26.85 6.12
CA LEU A 388 4.88 28.30 6.19
C LEU A 388 4.07 28.65 7.44
N THR A 389 4.61 29.57 8.25
CA THR A 389 3.88 30.18 9.37
C THR A 389 2.72 31.04 8.86
N GLN A 390 1.76 31.32 9.73
CA GLN A 390 0.58 32.12 9.36
C GLN A 390 0.95 33.55 8.94
N GLU A 391 1.98 34.13 9.54
CA GLU A 391 2.52 35.45 9.16
C GLU A 391 3.13 35.42 7.75
N GLN A 392 3.95 34.42 7.45
CA GLN A 392 4.52 34.25 6.10
C GLN A 392 3.44 34.07 5.03
N LYS A 393 2.34 33.34 5.33
CA LYS A 393 1.21 33.20 4.40
C LYS A 393 0.49 34.53 4.15
N LEU A 394 0.33 35.36 5.19
CA LEU A 394 -0.30 36.69 5.07
C LEU A 394 0.57 37.65 4.26
N GLU A 395 1.89 37.60 4.41
CA GLU A 395 2.82 38.38 3.59
C GLU A 395 2.80 37.93 2.13
N LEU A 396 2.84 36.62 1.85
CA LEU A 396 2.72 36.09 0.48
C LEU A 396 1.36 36.46 -0.15
N ALA A 397 0.27 36.43 0.62
CA ALA A 397 -1.05 36.83 0.16
C ALA A 397 -1.14 38.33 -0.19
N ARG A 398 -0.41 39.21 0.53
CA ARG A 398 -0.34 40.64 0.23
C ARG A 398 0.43 40.96 -1.06
N VAL A 399 1.40 40.12 -1.40
CA VAL A 399 2.30 40.32 -2.55
C VAL A 399 1.60 39.97 -3.87
N GLY A 400 0.74 38.94 -3.88
CA GLY A 400 -0.06 38.54 -5.06
C GLY A 400 0.79 37.95 -6.21
N ASP A 401 0.20 37.83 -7.40
CA ASP A 401 0.78 37.07 -8.54
C ASP A 401 1.72 37.89 -9.46
N THR A 402 2.13 39.11 -9.07
CA THR A 402 2.91 40.02 -9.93
C THR A 402 4.41 40.00 -9.65
N LEU A 403 5.21 39.76 -10.70
CA LEU A 403 6.68 39.58 -10.64
C LEU A 403 7.43 40.76 -10.00
N GLU A 404 6.96 42.00 -10.19
CA GLU A 404 7.59 43.21 -9.64
C GLU A 404 7.51 43.31 -8.10
N LYS A 405 6.46 42.75 -7.49
CA LYS A 405 6.30 42.77 -6.02
C LYS A 405 7.14 41.69 -5.34
N HIS A 406 7.50 40.65 -6.08
CA HIS A 406 8.29 39.53 -5.59
C HIS A 406 9.75 39.91 -5.27
N THR A 407 10.32 40.88 -5.98
CA THR A 407 11.71 41.32 -5.82
C THR A 407 11.93 42.11 -4.52
N GLN A 408 10.92 42.85 -4.04
CA GLN A 408 10.97 43.56 -2.75
C GLN A 408 10.98 42.59 -1.55
N VAL A 409 10.26 41.47 -1.66
CA VAL A 409 10.19 40.45 -0.60
C VAL A 409 11.51 39.68 -0.48
N ALA A 410 12.13 39.34 -1.61
CA ALA A 410 13.44 38.69 -1.62
C ALA A 410 14.53 39.54 -0.91
N GLN A 411 14.51 40.87 -1.11
CA GLN A 411 15.41 41.79 -0.42
C GLN A 411 15.12 41.87 1.09
N HIS A 412 13.85 41.82 1.50
CA HIS A 412 13.46 41.85 2.92
C HIS A 412 13.85 40.56 3.66
N PHE A 413 13.70 39.39 3.03
CA PHE A 413 14.16 38.11 3.59
C PHE A 413 15.69 37.95 3.57
N GLN A 414 16.39 38.47 2.57
CA GLN A 414 17.86 38.52 2.59
C GLN A 414 18.39 39.39 3.74
N HIS A 415 17.75 40.53 4.03
CA HIS A 415 18.11 41.34 5.20
C HIS A 415 17.87 40.61 6.52
N LEU A 416 16.77 39.87 6.66
CA LEU A 416 16.50 39.11 7.89
C LEU A 416 17.52 37.98 8.13
N ILE A 417 17.96 37.31 7.07
CA ILE A 417 18.99 36.25 7.15
C ILE A 417 20.37 36.84 7.47
N ILE A 418 20.73 37.99 6.88
CA ILE A 418 22.01 38.66 7.17
C ILE A 418 22.06 39.18 8.63
N VAL A 419 20.94 39.67 9.16
CA VAL A 419 20.85 40.13 10.55
C VAL A 419 20.90 38.97 11.55
N MET A 420 20.33 37.81 11.22
CA MET A 420 20.40 36.60 12.07
C MET A 420 21.76 35.88 12.04
N CYS A 421 22.61 36.12 11.03
CA CYS A 421 23.96 35.57 10.96
C CYS A 421 25.03 36.52 11.56
N SER A 422 24.62 37.72 12.00
CA SER A 422 25.48 38.75 12.59
C SER A 422 25.23 38.96 14.10
N ILE A 423 24.49 38.04 14.72
CA ILE A 423 24.29 37.89 16.17
C ILE A 423 24.79 36.49 16.52
#